data_AF-A0A5R8L6L2-F1
#
_entry.id   AF-A0A5R8L6L2-F1
#
_cell.length_a   1.000
_cell.length_b   1.000
_cell.length_c   1.000
_cell.angle_alpha   90.00
_cell.angle_beta   90.00
_cell.angle_gamma   90.00
#
_symmetry.space_group_name_H-M   'P 1'
#
loop_
_entity.id
_entity.type
_entity.pdbx_description
1 polymer ?
#
loop_
_entity_poly.entity_id
_entity_poly.type
_entity_poly.pdbx_seq_one_letter_code
_entity_poly.pdbx_strand_id
1 'polypeptide(L)'
;MATTTGRGILALGVAAALLIAGVVMALVVDPFARMPRKVDATTEWIARGLLLLAVAWVAIGMLASRTRLVGRPGAAAARATWIASTRPWRARESTLGVLPLDRWFMIIIPGGLLVATRTVQAQREGLSSVAFAVAGWLVFALVVRLLLGSRSPWPIIAAVGGALVLRCIVALAAIGLSGPDGAWPTLWSVSFVRIAYLTVAFALVAWVFVVAGWSLAPQLGPRRAAGIALGGVGMALALPTVAAAVFGTGPALSSWNNQVGVLPWHLARISGLYDGAVPAEAILSAAVVGVLMTIAGLVLALPLRPGERRPRRLAA
;
A
#
# COMPACT_ATOMS: atom_id res chain seq x y z
N MET A 1 3.62 29.56 -2.88
CA MET A 1 4.55 28.42 -2.74
C MET A 1 4.59 28.03 -1.27
N ALA A 2 4.12 26.85 -0.89
CA ALA A 2 4.26 26.39 0.50
C ALA A 2 5.74 26.13 0.80
N THR A 3 6.26 26.72 1.88
CA THR A 3 7.61 26.45 2.39
C THR A 3 7.75 24.96 2.75
N THR A 4 8.98 24.47 2.83
CA THR A 4 9.27 23.08 3.23
C THR A 4 8.59 22.71 4.55
N THR A 5 8.47 23.67 5.47
CA THR A 5 7.73 23.57 6.74
C THR A 5 6.23 23.34 6.52
N GLY A 6 5.59 24.10 5.61
CA GLY A 6 4.17 23.94 5.31
C GLY A 6 3.81 22.58 4.71
N ARG A 7 4.70 22.00 3.89
CA ARG A 7 4.51 20.63 3.36
C ARG A 7 4.66 19.56 4.45
N GLY A 8 5.55 19.78 5.41
CA GLY A 8 5.72 18.89 6.56
C GLY A 8 4.48 18.85 7.46
N ILE A 9 3.91 20.03 7.77
CA ILE A 9 2.69 20.13 8.59
C ILE A 9 1.51 19.44 7.88
N LEU A 10 1.34 19.67 6.58
CA LEU A 10 0.28 19.02 5.81
C LEU A 10 0.45 17.50 5.77
N ALA A 11 1.69 17.00 5.71
CA ALA A 11 1.97 15.57 5.79
C ALA A 11 1.58 14.95 7.14
N LEU A 12 1.91 15.63 8.23
CA LEU A 12 1.52 15.21 9.57
C LEU A 12 -0.01 15.24 9.75
N GLY A 13 -0.66 16.29 9.23
CA GLY A 13 -2.13 16.40 9.24
C GLY A 13 -2.80 15.26 8.48
N VAL A 14 -2.29 14.90 7.30
CA VAL A 14 -2.80 13.75 6.53
C VAL A 14 -2.53 12.43 7.24
N ALA A 15 -1.32 12.23 7.80
CA ALA A 15 -1.03 11.03 8.57
C ALA A 15 -1.97 10.88 9.79
N ALA A 16 -2.22 11.97 10.51
CA ALA A 16 -3.18 12.00 11.61
C ALA A 16 -4.60 11.67 11.13
N ALA A 17 -5.05 12.27 10.02
CA ALA A 17 -6.36 11.97 9.45
C ALA A 17 -6.50 10.49 9.03
N LEU A 18 -5.44 9.90 8.44
CA LEU A 18 -5.42 8.48 8.08
C LEU A 18 -5.46 7.57 9.32
N LEU A 19 -4.79 7.95 10.40
CA LEU A 19 -4.86 7.22 11.67
C LEU A 19 -6.24 7.35 12.30
N ILE A 20 -6.85 8.53 12.32
CA ILE A 20 -8.22 8.72 12.83
C ILE A 20 -9.21 7.88 12.00
N ALA A 21 -9.11 7.91 10.66
CA ALA A 21 -9.91 7.06 9.79
C ALA A 21 -9.67 5.57 10.07
N GLY A 22 -8.42 5.18 10.33
CA GLY A 22 -8.06 3.81 10.74
C GLY A 22 -8.70 3.40 12.07
N VAL A 23 -8.76 4.30 13.06
CA VAL A 23 -9.45 4.05 14.34
C VAL A 23 -10.94 3.88 14.12
N VAL A 24 -11.58 4.79 13.38
CA VAL A 24 -13.01 4.70 13.04
C VAL A 24 -13.29 3.37 12.35
N MET A 25 -12.49 3.01 11.35
CA MET A 25 -12.61 1.72 10.65
C MET A 25 -12.42 0.52 11.58
N ALA A 26 -11.46 0.58 12.51
CA ALA A 26 -11.22 -0.50 13.47
C ALA A 26 -12.34 -0.64 14.51
N LEU A 27 -13.07 0.43 14.82
CA LEU A 27 -14.22 0.41 15.72
C LEU A 27 -15.50 -0.05 15.04
N VAL A 28 -15.70 0.32 13.76
CA VAL A 28 -16.87 -0.06 12.97
C VAL A 28 -16.85 -1.55 12.60
N VAL A 29 -15.68 -2.12 12.35
CA VAL A 29 -15.57 -3.53 12.01
C VAL A 29 -15.25 -4.34 13.27
N ASP A 30 -16.25 -5.08 13.76
CA ASP A 30 -16.18 -5.87 15.00
C ASP A 30 -14.81 -6.58 15.20
N PRO A 31 -14.00 -6.12 16.16
CA PRO A 31 -12.66 -6.66 16.39
C PRO A 31 -12.69 -8.05 17.07
N PHE A 32 -13.83 -8.46 17.66
CA PHE A 32 -14.01 -9.74 18.36
C PHE A 32 -14.30 -10.90 17.40
N ALA A 33 -14.46 -10.58 16.12
CA ALA A 33 -14.81 -11.51 15.07
C ALA A 33 -13.74 -12.59 14.77
N ARG A 34 -12.46 -12.26 14.95
CA ARG A 34 -11.36 -13.07 14.41
C ARG A 34 -10.55 -13.70 15.52
N MET A 35 -10.57 -15.03 15.58
CA MET A 35 -9.52 -15.77 16.27
C MET A 35 -8.27 -15.79 15.38
N PRO A 36 -7.09 -15.34 15.88
CA PRO A 36 -5.84 -15.44 15.15
C PRO A 36 -5.49 -16.92 15.02
N ARG A 37 -5.54 -17.43 13.78
CA ARG A 37 -5.14 -18.81 13.47
C ARG A 37 -3.62 -18.92 13.60
N LYS A 38 -3.15 -19.85 14.44
CA LYS A 38 -1.72 -20.15 14.60
C LYS A 38 -1.11 -20.54 13.26
N VAL A 39 0.10 -20.06 12.99
CA VAL A 39 0.90 -20.51 11.84
C VAL A 39 1.85 -21.62 12.31
N ASP A 40 2.30 -22.45 11.37
CA ASP A 40 3.34 -23.43 11.67
C ASP A 40 4.69 -22.75 11.95
N ALA A 41 5.61 -23.50 12.56
CA ALA A 41 6.93 -22.97 12.94
C ALA A 41 7.74 -22.51 11.72
N THR A 42 7.61 -23.20 10.58
CA THR A 42 8.31 -22.84 9.34
C THR A 42 7.88 -21.47 8.83
N THR A 43 6.57 -21.22 8.73
CA THR A 43 6.03 -19.94 8.27
C THR A 43 6.40 -18.80 9.22
N GLU A 44 6.40 -19.06 10.53
CA GLU A 44 6.84 -18.10 11.54
C GLU A 44 8.30 -17.67 11.31
N TRP A 45 9.23 -18.63 11.16
CA TRP A 45 10.64 -18.32 10.96
C TRP A 45 10.91 -17.62 9.63
N ILE A 46 10.21 -18.01 8.56
CA ILE A 46 10.26 -17.29 7.27
C ILE A 46 9.80 -15.85 7.46
N ALA A 47 8.68 -15.62 8.16
CA ALA A 47 8.17 -14.28 8.42
C ALA A 47 9.15 -13.43 9.23
N ARG A 48 9.81 -14.01 10.24
CA ARG A 48 10.87 -13.34 11.03
C ARG A 48 12.09 -12.98 10.18
N GLY A 49 12.53 -13.88 9.30
CA GLY A 49 13.62 -13.61 8.35
C GLY A 49 13.29 -12.46 7.40
N LEU A 50 12.09 -12.48 6.81
CA LEU A 50 11.61 -11.39 5.96
C LEU A 50 11.44 -10.08 6.74
N LEU A 51 10.96 -10.13 7.99
CA LEU A 51 10.83 -8.97 8.87
C LEU A 51 12.19 -8.33 9.14
N LEU A 52 13.21 -9.15 9.46
CA LEU A 52 14.58 -8.69 9.67
C LEU A 52 15.11 -7.97 8.43
N LEU A 53 14.93 -8.55 7.24
CA LEU A 53 15.35 -7.94 5.97
C LEU A 53 14.62 -6.62 5.70
N ALA A 54 13.32 -6.56 5.96
CA ALA A 54 12.52 -5.35 5.76
C ALA A 54 12.93 -4.23 6.72
N VAL A 55 13.14 -4.56 8.00
CA VAL A 55 13.63 -3.62 9.02
C VAL A 55 15.04 -3.15 8.68
N ALA A 56 15.93 -4.05 8.25
CA ALA A 56 17.28 -3.70 7.80
C ALA A 56 17.24 -2.73 6.62
N TRP A 57 16.37 -2.96 5.63
CA TRP A 57 16.20 -2.05 4.49
C TRP A 57 15.79 -0.64 4.93
N VAL A 58 14.80 -0.53 5.84
CA VAL A 58 14.35 0.75 6.38
C VAL A 58 15.45 1.41 7.21
N ALA A 59 16.15 0.65 8.06
CA ALA A 59 17.25 1.15 8.88
C ALA A 59 18.39 1.69 8.00
N ILE A 60 18.82 0.94 6.98
CA ILE A 60 19.82 1.39 6.01
C ILE A 60 19.36 2.69 5.33
N GLY A 61 18.10 2.78 4.90
CA GLY A 61 17.55 4.00 4.30
C GLY A 61 17.55 5.20 5.25
N MET A 62 17.19 4.97 6.52
CA MET A 62 17.21 5.98 7.58
C MET A 62 18.64 6.45 7.89
N LEU A 63 19.60 5.53 8.08
CA LEU A 63 20.99 5.85 8.37
C LEU A 63 21.67 6.53 7.17
N ALA A 64 21.46 6.03 5.95
CA ALA A 64 22.00 6.62 4.73
C ALA A 64 21.41 8.02 4.45
N SER A 65 20.23 8.35 5.01
CA SER A 65 19.69 9.71 4.93
C SER A 65 20.44 10.72 5.81
N ARG A 66 21.14 10.24 6.85
CA ARG A 66 21.86 11.07 7.84
C ARG A 66 23.38 11.04 7.68
N THR A 67 23.91 10.08 6.93
CA THR A 67 25.36 9.80 6.84
C THR A 67 25.83 9.77 5.38
N ARG A 68 27.15 9.81 5.16
CA ARG A 68 27.77 9.66 3.84
C ARG A 68 27.77 8.21 3.29
N LEU A 69 26.97 7.31 3.86
CA LEU A 69 26.84 5.91 3.41
C LEU A 69 26.28 5.72 1.98
N VAL A 70 25.96 6.83 1.28
CA VAL A 70 25.42 6.86 -0.09
C VAL A 70 26.36 6.23 -1.13
N GLY A 71 27.64 6.01 -0.81
CA GLY A 71 28.61 5.37 -1.71
C GLY A 71 28.53 3.85 -1.85
N ARG A 72 27.72 3.14 -1.04
CA ARG A 72 27.59 1.67 -1.13
C ARG A 72 26.39 1.25 -1.98
N PRO A 73 26.51 0.18 -2.79
CA PRO A 73 25.39 -0.32 -3.60
C PRO A 73 24.22 -0.73 -2.70
N GLY A 74 23.00 -0.38 -3.10
CA GLY A 74 21.76 -0.59 -2.36
C GLY A 74 21.43 0.50 -1.34
N ALA A 75 22.42 1.19 -0.76
CA ALA A 75 22.18 2.21 0.26
C ALA A 75 21.45 3.45 -0.31
N ALA A 76 21.78 3.84 -1.55
CA ALA A 76 21.09 4.94 -2.22
C ALA A 76 19.62 4.58 -2.56
N ALA A 77 19.35 3.33 -2.95
CA ALA A 77 17.99 2.83 -3.18
C ALA A 77 17.15 2.81 -1.90
N ALA A 78 17.71 2.30 -0.79
CA ALA A 78 17.07 2.29 0.51
C ALA A 78 16.81 3.72 1.01
N ARG A 79 17.77 4.63 0.84
CA ARG A 79 17.60 6.06 1.15
C ARG A 79 16.50 6.69 0.30
N ALA A 80 16.49 6.42 -0.99
CA ALA A 80 15.51 6.97 -1.91
C ALA A 80 14.09 6.54 -1.54
N THR A 81 13.90 5.24 -1.24
CA THR A 81 12.61 4.68 -0.82
C THR A 81 12.17 5.22 0.54
N TRP A 82 13.07 5.35 1.51
CA TRP A 82 12.80 5.96 2.83
C TRP A 82 12.40 7.43 2.74
N ILE A 83 13.17 8.25 2.02
CA ILE A 83 12.88 9.68 1.88
C ILE A 83 11.58 9.88 1.09
N ALA A 84 11.38 9.13 0.00
CA ALA A 84 10.20 9.26 -0.82
C ALA A 84 8.92 8.77 -0.12
N SER A 85 9.00 7.80 0.80
CA SER A 85 7.83 7.35 1.56
C SER A 85 7.49 8.26 2.75
N THR A 86 8.47 8.92 3.37
CA THR A 86 8.25 9.81 4.52
C THR A 86 8.06 11.28 4.11
N ARG A 87 8.66 11.67 2.98
CA ARG A 87 8.66 13.04 2.43
C ARG A 87 8.45 12.96 0.91
N PRO A 88 7.29 12.49 0.42
CA PRO A 88 7.05 12.20 -0.99
C PRO A 88 7.18 13.42 -1.91
N TRP A 89 7.03 14.65 -1.41
CA TRP A 89 7.32 15.86 -2.19
C TRP A 89 8.80 16.01 -2.58
N ARG A 90 9.72 15.28 -1.93
CA ARG A 90 11.15 15.20 -2.26
C ARG A 90 11.52 13.95 -3.05
N ALA A 91 10.55 13.13 -3.47
CA ALA A 91 10.81 11.88 -4.17
C ALA A 91 11.62 12.05 -5.48
N ARG A 92 11.45 13.20 -6.15
CA ARG A 92 12.25 13.53 -7.33
C ARG A 92 13.71 13.77 -6.97
N GLU A 93 13.98 14.59 -5.96
CA GLU A 93 15.34 14.88 -5.49
C GLU A 93 16.05 13.61 -5.02
N SER A 94 15.32 12.70 -4.35
CA SER A 94 15.90 11.48 -3.79
C SER A 94 16.24 10.42 -4.83
N THR A 95 15.76 10.57 -6.08
CA THR A 95 16.00 9.61 -7.16
C THR A 95 16.95 10.14 -8.24
N LEU A 96 17.42 11.38 -8.12
CA LEU A 96 18.47 11.92 -8.98
C LEU A 96 19.83 11.29 -8.64
N GLY A 97 20.61 10.96 -9.67
CA GLY A 97 21.96 10.41 -9.51
C GLY A 97 22.03 8.96 -9.02
N VAL A 98 20.90 8.25 -8.97
CA VAL A 98 20.84 6.85 -8.54
C VAL A 98 21.45 5.94 -9.61
N LEU A 99 22.37 5.06 -9.18
CA LEU A 99 23.07 4.09 -10.03
C LEU A 99 22.08 3.11 -10.69
N PRO A 100 22.42 2.51 -11.85
CA PRO A 100 21.56 1.53 -12.51
C PRO A 100 21.19 0.33 -11.63
N LEU A 101 22.14 -0.15 -10.81
CA LEU A 101 21.90 -1.26 -9.89
C LEU A 101 20.91 -0.88 -8.77
N ASP A 102 21.02 0.33 -8.24
CA ASP A 102 20.13 0.83 -7.20
C ASP A 102 18.69 0.98 -7.70
N ARG A 103 18.51 1.34 -8.97
CA ARG A 103 17.20 1.36 -9.62
C ARG A 103 16.54 -0.02 -9.63
N TRP A 104 17.31 -1.07 -9.89
CA TRP A 104 16.82 -2.44 -9.76
C TRP A 104 16.46 -2.78 -8.33
N PHE A 105 17.29 -2.42 -7.35
CA PHE A 105 16.96 -2.65 -5.94
C PHE A 105 15.70 -1.93 -5.47
N MET A 106 15.40 -0.73 -6.00
CA MET A 106 14.14 -0.02 -5.72
C MET A 106 12.88 -0.78 -6.19
N ILE A 107 13.02 -1.72 -7.14
CA ILE A 107 11.92 -2.55 -7.65
C ILE A 107 11.95 -3.92 -6.98
N ILE A 108 13.10 -4.60 -7.05
CA ILE A 108 13.27 -5.99 -6.61
C ILE A 108 13.05 -6.12 -5.11
N ILE A 109 13.57 -5.22 -4.29
CA ILE A 109 13.46 -5.37 -2.83
C ILE A 109 12.01 -5.13 -2.36
N PRO A 110 11.34 -3.99 -2.67
CA PRO A 110 9.95 -3.81 -2.27
C PRO A 110 8.99 -4.79 -2.95
N GLY A 111 9.19 -5.09 -4.23
CA GLY A 111 8.35 -6.02 -4.99
C GLY A 111 8.52 -7.46 -4.51
N GLY A 112 9.76 -7.90 -4.31
CA GLY A 112 10.07 -9.21 -3.76
C GLY A 112 9.55 -9.37 -2.33
N LEU A 113 9.72 -8.34 -1.48
CA LEU A 113 9.17 -8.36 -0.13
C LEU A 113 7.64 -8.41 -0.13
N LEU A 114 6.97 -7.68 -1.01
CA LEU A 114 5.53 -7.74 -1.18
C LEU A 114 5.08 -9.15 -1.59
N VAL A 115 5.69 -9.73 -2.63
CA VAL A 115 5.33 -11.09 -3.10
C VAL A 115 5.60 -12.12 -2.00
N ALA A 116 6.76 -12.07 -1.34
CA ALA A 116 7.10 -12.99 -0.27
C ALA A 116 6.19 -12.85 0.95
N THR A 117 5.83 -11.61 1.33
CA THR A 117 4.83 -11.37 2.39
C THR A 117 3.48 -11.94 2.00
N ARG A 118 3.08 -11.81 0.72
CA ARG A 118 1.83 -12.36 0.21
C ARG A 118 1.83 -13.88 0.14
N THR A 119 2.94 -14.53 -0.23
CA THR A 119 3.00 -16.00 -0.25
C THR A 119 2.96 -16.58 1.16
N VAL A 120 3.62 -15.92 2.12
CA VAL A 120 3.55 -16.25 3.54
C VAL A 120 2.12 -16.07 4.08
N GLN A 121 1.43 -15.02 3.65
CA GLN A 121 0.01 -14.83 3.95
C GLN A 121 -0.88 -15.90 3.29
N ALA A 122 -0.58 -16.28 2.05
CA ALA A 122 -1.40 -17.18 1.24
C ALA A 122 -1.48 -18.62 1.75
N GLN A 123 -0.59 -19.06 2.65
CA GLN A 123 -0.81 -20.29 3.44
C GLN A 123 -2.16 -20.24 4.19
N ARG A 124 -2.70 -19.04 4.45
CA ARG A 124 -4.05 -18.83 5.00
C ARG A 124 -5.17 -18.79 3.94
N GLU A 125 -4.88 -18.67 2.65
CA GLU A 125 -5.80 -18.05 1.64
C GLU A 125 -5.84 -18.74 0.26
N GLY A 126 -4.80 -19.52 -0.09
CA GLY A 126 -4.56 -20.12 -1.41
C GLY A 126 -3.77 -19.21 -2.36
N LEU A 127 -2.96 -19.78 -3.28
CA LEU A 127 -2.06 -19.01 -4.18
C LEU A 127 -2.79 -18.06 -5.15
N SER A 128 -4.07 -18.29 -5.41
CA SER A 128 -4.92 -17.38 -6.20
C SER A 128 -4.99 -15.99 -5.57
N SER A 129 -4.92 -15.89 -4.25
CA SER A 129 -4.90 -14.62 -3.52
C SER A 129 -3.67 -13.77 -3.86
N VAL A 130 -2.51 -14.42 -3.95
CA VAL A 130 -1.24 -13.79 -4.33
C VAL A 130 -1.35 -13.28 -5.75
N ALA A 131 -1.87 -14.11 -6.66
CA ALA A 131 -2.04 -13.73 -8.05
C ALA A 131 -2.93 -12.49 -8.21
N PHE A 132 -4.09 -12.45 -7.54
CA PHE A 132 -4.97 -11.28 -7.58
C PHE A 132 -4.34 -10.02 -6.98
N ALA A 133 -3.64 -10.17 -5.84
CA ALA A 133 -2.94 -9.06 -5.22
C ALA A 133 -1.85 -8.49 -6.13
N VAL A 134 -1.00 -9.36 -6.69
CA VAL A 134 0.07 -8.99 -7.61
C VAL A 134 -0.51 -8.36 -8.89
N ALA A 135 -1.56 -8.95 -9.46
CA ALA A 135 -2.26 -8.39 -10.62
C ALA A 135 -2.80 -6.98 -10.34
N GLY A 136 -3.41 -6.75 -9.18
CA GLY A 136 -3.88 -5.42 -8.79
C GLY A 136 -2.75 -4.38 -8.73
N TRP A 137 -1.59 -4.74 -8.17
CA TRP A 137 -0.41 -3.87 -8.17
C TRP A 137 0.16 -3.64 -9.57
N LEU A 138 0.17 -4.65 -10.43
CA LEU A 138 0.63 -4.53 -11.81
C LEU A 138 -0.30 -3.63 -12.64
N VAL A 139 -1.62 -3.77 -12.47
CA VAL A 139 -2.60 -2.88 -13.12
C VAL A 139 -2.42 -1.44 -12.65
N PHE A 140 -2.26 -1.22 -11.35
CA PHE A 140 -1.96 0.11 -10.80
C PHE A 140 -0.67 0.68 -11.39
N ALA A 141 0.42 -0.10 -11.41
CA ALA A 141 1.70 0.30 -11.98
C ALA A 141 1.59 0.62 -13.48
N LEU A 142 0.82 -0.18 -14.24
CA LEU A 142 0.56 0.04 -15.66
C LEU A 142 -0.20 1.35 -15.89
N VAL A 143 -1.30 1.58 -15.18
CA VAL A 143 -2.09 2.82 -15.31
C VAL A 143 -1.23 4.04 -14.99
N VAL A 144 -0.48 3.99 -13.89
CA VAL A 144 0.49 5.04 -13.54
C VAL A 144 1.51 5.23 -14.67
N ARG A 145 2.11 4.16 -15.18
CA ARG A 145 3.11 4.21 -16.26
C ARG A 145 2.55 4.86 -17.53
N LEU A 146 1.32 4.55 -17.90
CA LEU A 146 0.61 5.12 -19.04
C LEU A 146 0.36 6.63 -18.84
N LEU A 147 -0.07 7.03 -17.64
CA LEU A 147 -0.35 8.43 -17.30
C LEU A 147 0.92 9.30 -17.22
N LEU A 148 2.06 8.72 -16.84
CA LEU A 148 3.36 9.41 -16.83
C LEU A 148 3.88 9.68 -18.24
N GLY A 149 3.62 8.76 -19.19
CA GLY A 149 4.10 8.87 -20.57
C GLY A 149 5.63 8.82 -20.65
N SER A 150 6.28 9.83 -21.21
CA SER A 150 7.76 9.88 -21.33
C SER A 150 8.47 10.35 -20.04
N ARG A 151 7.73 10.65 -18.96
CA ARG A 151 8.29 11.13 -17.70
C ARG A 151 8.94 10.01 -16.89
N SER A 152 9.86 10.39 -16.00
CA SER A 152 10.63 9.46 -15.17
C SER A 152 9.75 8.76 -14.12
N PRO A 153 9.70 7.41 -14.08
CA PRO A 153 8.89 6.65 -13.11
C PRO A 153 9.58 6.47 -11.75
N TRP A 154 10.88 6.77 -11.63
CA TRP A 154 11.66 6.49 -10.42
C TRP A 154 11.13 7.14 -9.14
N PRO A 155 10.63 8.40 -9.13
CA PRO A 155 10.10 9.02 -7.92
C PRO A 155 8.91 8.27 -7.32
N ILE A 156 7.98 7.80 -8.16
CA ILE A 156 6.81 7.05 -7.68
C ILE A 156 7.20 5.64 -7.24
N ILE A 157 8.11 4.98 -7.94
CA ILE A 157 8.65 3.68 -7.54
C ILE A 157 9.30 3.78 -6.15
N ALA A 158 10.09 4.83 -5.90
CA ALA A 158 10.69 5.09 -4.60
C ALA A 158 9.62 5.26 -3.50
N ALA A 159 8.64 6.12 -3.75
CA ALA A 159 7.61 6.50 -2.78
C ALA A 159 6.73 5.30 -2.40
N VAL A 160 6.18 4.64 -3.42
CA VAL A 160 5.32 3.46 -3.27
C VAL A 160 6.11 2.30 -2.69
N GLY A 161 7.33 2.05 -3.16
CA GLY A 161 8.19 0.99 -2.66
C GLY A 161 8.50 1.14 -1.17
N GLY A 162 8.85 2.35 -0.71
CA GLY A 162 9.09 2.59 0.71
C GLY A 162 7.83 2.43 1.58
N ALA A 163 6.68 2.90 1.11
CA ALA A 163 5.40 2.73 1.82
C ALA A 163 4.95 1.26 1.88
N LEU A 164 5.19 0.50 0.80
CA LEU A 164 4.96 -0.94 0.75
C LEU A 164 5.82 -1.71 1.75
N VAL A 165 7.11 -1.39 1.86
CA VAL A 165 8.00 -2.03 2.84
C VAL A 165 7.50 -1.80 4.26
N LEU A 166 7.09 -0.57 4.62
CA LEU A 166 6.51 -0.27 5.94
C LEU A 166 5.25 -1.10 6.22
N ARG A 167 4.38 -1.26 5.22
CA ARG A 167 3.21 -2.12 5.31
C ARG A 167 3.59 -3.59 5.52
N CYS A 168 4.59 -4.08 4.79
CA CYS A 168 5.06 -5.46 4.91
C CYS A 168 5.64 -5.72 6.31
N ILE A 169 6.37 -4.77 6.90
CA ILE A 169 6.88 -4.87 8.28
C ILE A 169 5.73 -5.13 9.27
N VAL A 170 4.65 -4.35 9.20
CA VAL A 170 3.50 -4.52 10.11
C VAL A 170 2.83 -5.88 9.92
N ALA A 171 2.66 -6.33 8.68
CA ALA A 171 2.11 -7.63 8.38
C ALA A 171 3.00 -8.78 8.88
N LEU A 172 4.30 -8.73 8.59
CA LEU A 172 5.28 -9.75 8.95
C LEU A 172 5.50 -9.81 10.46
N ALA A 173 5.41 -8.70 11.19
CA ALA A 173 5.47 -8.68 12.65
C ALA A 173 4.34 -9.49 13.27
N ALA A 174 3.10 -9.33 12.79
CA ALA A 174 1.97 -10.12 13.29
C ALA A 174 2.16 -11.61 12.99
N ILE A 175 2.60 -11.96 11.78
CA ILE A 175 2.79 -13.36 11.36
C ILE A 175 3.96 -14.01 12.11
N GLY A 176 5.08 -13.31 12.23
CA GLY A 176 6.28 -13.78 12.95
C GLY A 176 6.09 -13.92 14.46
N LEU A 177 4.99 -13.37 15.00
CA LEU A 177 4.56 -13.56 16.39
C LEU A 177 3.40 -14.56 16.52
N SER A 178 2.90 -15.15 15.44
CA SER A 178 1.72 -16.04 15.41
C SER A 178 2.05 -17.54 15.47
N GLY A 179 3.29 -17.92 15.74
CA GLY A 179 3.71 -19.32 15.78
C GLY A 179 3.12 -20.15 16.92
N PRO A 180 3.56 -21.41 17.08
CA PRO A 180 3.04 -22.35 18.09
C PRO A 180 3.05 -21.77 19.51
N ASP A 181 4.18 -21.13 19.87
CA ASP A 181 4.45 -20.44 21.15
C ASP A 181 4.45 -18.91 20.99
N GLY A 182 3.89 -18.42 19.88
CA GLY A 182 3.90 -17.01 19.52
C GLY A 182 3.03 -16.16 20.46
N ALA A 183 3.48 -14.93 20.73
CA ALA A 183 2.75 -13.99 21.59
C ALA A 183 1.52 -13.36 20.93
N TRP A 184 1.37 -13.44 19.60
CA TRP A 184 0.33 -12.74 18.85
C TRP A 184 -1.10 -13.11 19.27
N PRO A 185 -1.47 -14.39 19.50
CA PRO A 185 -2.81 -14.72 19.99
C PRO A 185 -3.15 -14.06 21.32
N THR A 186 -2.18 -14.00 22.24
CA THR A 186 -2.33 -13.34 23.55
C THR A 186 -2.40 -11.83 23.39
N LEU A 187 -1.56 -11.23 22.54
CA LEU A 187 -1.60 -9.79 22.24
C LEU A 187 -2.91 -9.38 21.56
N TRP A 188 -3.44 -10.24 20.69
CA TRP A 188 -4.69 -10.00 19.97
C TRP A 188 -5.92 -10.06 20.87
N SER A 189 -5.86 -10.72 22.03
CA SER A 189 -6.98 -10.66 22.98
C SER A 189 -7.13 -9.25 23.59
N VAL A 190 -6.05 -8.47 23.62
CA VAL A 190 -6.06 -7.08 24.10
C VAL A 190 -6.70 -6.16 23.05
N SER A 191 -7.86 -5.58 23.37
CA SER A 191 -8.63 -4.69 22.47
C SER A 191 -7.80 -3.53 21.92
N PHE A 192 -6.98 -2.90 22.76
CA PHE A 192 -6.11 -1.80 22.35
C PHE A 192 -5.11 -2.22 21.26
N VAL A 193 -4.48 -3.39 21.41
CA VAL A 193 -3.49 -3.89 20.44
C VAL A 193 -4.15 -4.17 19.09
N ARG A 194 -5.35 -4.76 19.08
CA ARG A 194 -6.13 -4.98 17.85
C ARG A 194 -6.45 -3.68 17.14
N ILE A 195 -7.00 -2.70 17.86
CA ILE A 195 -7.37 -1.41 17.30
C ILE A 195 -6.14 -0.71 16.75
N ALA A 196 -5.04 -0.66 17.50
CA ALA A 196 -3.80 -0.05 17.08
C ALA A 196 -3.24 -0.72 15.81
N TYR A 197 -3.21 -2.05 15.78
CA TYR A 197 -2.74 -2.82 14.63
C TYR A 197 -3.58 -2.54 13.37
N LEU A 198 -4.90 -2.66 13.46
CA LEU A 198 -5.81 -2.41 12.34
C LEU A 198 -5.72 -0.97 11.85
N THR A 199 -5.60 -0.03 12.78
CA THR A 199 -5.42 1.41 12.48
C THR A 199 -4.15 1.65 11.67
N VAL A 200 -3.01 1.17 12.15
CA VAL A 200 -1.71 1.34 11.49
C VAL A 200 -1.70 0.63 10.14
N ALA A 201 -2.22 -0.60 10.10
CA ALA A 201 -2.33 -1.37 8.88
C ALA A 201 -3.14 -0.63 7.81
N PHE A 202 -4.30 -0.09 8.18
CA PHE A 202 -5.16 0.69 7.29
C PHE A 202 -4.48 1.97 6.83
N ALA A 203 -3.93 2.73 7.78
CA ALA A 203 -3.25 3.98 7.48
C ALA A 203 -2.09 3.77 6.50
N LEU A 204 -1.31 2.69 6.65
CA LEU A 204 -0.23 2.36 5.72
C LEU A 204 -0.72 1.99 4.32
N VAL A 205 -1.89 1.35 4.16
CA VAL A 205 -2.49 1.13 2.83
C VAL A 205 -2.83 2.45 2.18
N ALA A 206 -3.60 3.28 2.89
CA ALA A 206 -4.02 4.58 2.39
C ALA A 206 -2.81 5.48 2.07
N TRP A 207 -1.77 5.40 2.91
CA TRP A 207 -0.53 6.12 2.73
C TRP A 207 0.16 5.80 1.40
N VAL A 208 0.11 4.54 0.91
CA VAL A 208 0.69 4.19 -0.40
C VAL A 208 0.08 5.05 -1.53
N PHE A 209 -1.23 5.30 -1.49
CA PHE A 209 -1.90 6.12 -2.50
C PHE A 209 -1.61 7.62 -2.31
N VAL A 210 -1.50 8.08 -1.07
CA VAL A 210 -1.09 9.46 -0.76
C VAL A 210 0.31 9.75 -1.29
N VAL A 211 1.28 8.89 -0.99
CA VAL A 211 2.67 9.08 -1.46
C VAL A 211 2.78 8.94 -2.97
N ALA A 212 1.97 8.07 -3.59
CA ALA A 212 1.88 7.98 -5.05
C ALA A 212 1.42 9.33 -5.64
N GLY A 213 0.30 9.88 -5.17
CA GLY A 213 -0.18 11.19 -5.61
C GLY A 213 0.85 12.31 -5.41
N TRP A 214 1.40 12.44 -4.20
CA TRP A 214 2.34 13.51 -3.87
C TRP A 214 3.66 13.42 -4.62
N SER A 215 4.16 12.22 -4.91
CA SER A 215 5.37 12.02 -5.73
C SER A 215 5.16 12.44 -7.20
N LEU A 216 3.92 12.41 -7.68
CA LEU A 216 3.54 12.79 -9.04
C LEU A 216 3.13 14.24 -9.21
N ALA A 217 2.74 14.93 -8.13
CA ALA A 217 2.30 16.32 -8.18
C ALA A 217 3.31 17.27 -8.87
N PRO A 218 4.64 17.16 -8.65
CA PRO A 218 5.62 17.99 -9.36
C PRO A 218 5.74 17.69 -10.86
N GLN A 219 5.24 16.54 -11.33
CA GLN A 219 5.39 16.06 -12.71
C GLN A 219 4.13 16.23 -13.55
N LEU A 220 2.96 16.06 -12.92
CA LEU A 220 1.64 16.03 -13.58
C LEU A 220 0.73 17.19 -13.14
N GLY A 221 1.13 17.97 -12.14
CA GLY A 221 0.29 18.98 -11.51
C GLY A 221 -0.61 18.41 -10.40
N PRO A 222 -1.12 19.27 -9.50
CA PRO A 222 -1.83 18.84 -8.29
C PRO A 222 -3.14 18.10 -8.60
N ARG A 223 -3.90 18.56 -9.60
CA ARG A 223 -5.16 17.93 -10.02
C ARG A 223 -4.96 16.48 -10.46
N ARG A 224 -4.02 16.24 -11.38
CA ARG A 224 -3.79 14.90 -11.93
C ARG A 224 -3.18 13.95 -10.91
N ALA A 225 -2.33 14.46 -10.03
CA ALA A 225 -1.82 13.72 -8.88
C ALA A 225 -2.92 13.29 -7.91
N ALA A 226 -3.85 14.19 -7.58
CA ALA A 226 -5.02 13.85 -6.76
C ALA A 226 -5.90 12.82 -7.46
N GLY A 227 -6.09 12.95 -8.78
CA GLY A 227 -6.80 11.97 -9.60
C GLY A 227 -6.19 10.58 -9.55
N ILE A 228 -4.86 10.46 -9.64
CA ILE A 228 -4.17 9.17 -9.53
C ILE A 228 -4.31 8.55 -8.13
N ALA A 229 -4.19 9.36 -7.08
CA ALA A 229 -4.38 8.89 -5.71
C ALA A 229 -5.82 8.39 -5.51
N LEU A 230 -6.81 9.19 -5.91
CA LEU A 230 -8.24 8.85 -5.82
C LEU A 230 -8.59 7.61 -6.64
N GLY A 231 -8.06 7.54 -7.87
CA GLY A 231 -8.28 6.42 -8.78
C GLY A 231 -7.66 5.12 -8.27
N GLY A 232 -6.48 5.21 -7.65
CA GLY A 232 -5.82 4.08 -6.97
C GLY A 232 -6.62 3.58 -5.78
N VAL A 233 -7.12 4.48 -4.93
CA VAL A 233 -8.02 4.12 -3.81
C VAL A 233 -9.29 3.45 -4.33
N GLY A 234 -9.94 4.04 -5.34
CA GLY A 234 -11.11 3.47 -5.98
C GLY A 234 -10.84 2.07 -6.55
N MET A 235 -9.70 1.88 -7.22
CA MET A 235 -9.31 0.59 -7.79
C MET A 235 -9.05 -0.47 -6.72
N ALA A 236 -8.44 -0.08 -5.60
CA ALA A 236 -8.22 -0.96 -4.47
C ALA A 236 -9.53 -1.43 -3.81
N LEU A 237 -10.59 -0.62 -3.91
CA LEU A 237 -11.95 -0.96 -3.45
C LEU A 237 -12.76 -1.72 -4.51
N ALA A 238 -12.61 -1.36 -5.79
CA ALA A 238 -13.35 -1.93 -6.91
C ALA A 238 -12.89 -3.34 -7.29
N LEU A 239 -11.57 -3.61 -7.28
CA LEU A 239 -11.02 -4.90 -7.69
C LEU A 239 -11.59 -6.07 -6.85
N PRO A 240 -11.60 -6.01 -5.51
CA PRO A 240 -12.15 -7.10 -4.71
C PRO A 240 -13.66 -7.25 -4.84
N THR A 241 -14.39 -6.15 -4.99
CA THR A 241 -15.85 -6.15 -5.07
C THR A 241 -16.35 -6.64 -6.43
N VAL A 242 -15.68 -6.26 -7.52
CA VAL A 242 -15.95 -6.80 -8.87
C VAL A 242 -15.58 -8.28 -8.94
N ALA A 243 -14.45 -8.69 -8.37
CA ALA A 243 -14.09 -10.11 -8.28
C ALA A 243 -15.16 -10.90 -7.50
N ALA A 244 -15.67 -10.36 -6.40
CA ALA A 244 -16.76 -10.97 -5.63
C ALA A 244 -18.08 -11.05 -6.41
N ALA A 245 -18.37 -10.07 -7.27
CA ALA A 245 -19.54 -10.08 -8.13
C ALA A 245 -19.43 -11.11 -9.28
N VAL A 246 -18.23 -11.31 -9.84
CA VAL A 246 -17.99 -12.21 -10.98
C VAL A 246 -17.86 -13.67 -10.56
N PHE A 247 -17.12 -13.95 -9.48
CA PHE A 247 -16.80 -15.32 -9.05
C PHE A 247 -17.75 -15.88 -7.97
N GLY A 248 -18.79 -15.12 -7.62
CA GLY A 248 -19.73 -15.45 -6.56
C GLY A 248 -19.21 -15.07 -5.17
N THR A 249 -20.15 -14.69 -4.30
CA THR A 249 -19.82 -14.12 -2.99
C THR A 249 -19.09 -15.11 -2.08
N GLY A 250 -19.46 -16.39 -2.04
CA GLY A 250 -18.86 -17.39 -1.13
C GLY A 250 -17.34 -17.60 -1.31
N PRO A 251 -16.85 -18.07 -2.48
CA PRO A 251 -15.43 -18.37 -2.70
C PRO A 251 -14.56 -17.11 -2.78
N ALA A 252 -15.08 -16.04 -3.37
CA ALA A 252 -14.35 -14.78 -3.53
C ALA A 252 -14.26 -13.99 -2.22
N LEU A 253 -15.33 -13.92 -1.40
CA LEU A 253 -15.25 -13.31 -0.07
C LEU A 253 -14.49 -14.19 0.92
N SER A 254 -14.53 -15.51 0.82
CA SER A 254 -13.69 -16.36 1.70
C SER A 254 -12.21 -16.22 1.36
N SER A 255 -11.83 -16.26 0.08
CA SER A 255 -10.46 -15.98 -0.35
C SER A 255 -10.05 -14.54 -0.01
N TRP A 256 -10.93 -13.55 -0.19
CA TRP A 256 -10.65 -12.14 0.11
C TRP A 256 -10.62 -11.82 1.62
N ASN A 257 -11.46 -12.47 2.41
CA ASN A 257 -11.45 -12.36 3.86
C ASN A 257 -10.20 -13.00 4.46
N ASN A 258 -9.72 -14.08 3.83
CA ASN A 258 -8.45 -14.70 4.19
C ASN A 258 -7.28 -13.82 3.70
N GLN A 259 -7.33 -13.23 2.49
CA GLN A 259 -6.40 -12.27 1.81
C GLN A 259 -5.92 -11.08 2.61
N VAL A 260 -6.74 -10.70 3.56
CA VAL A 260 -6.56 -9.49 4.32
C VAL A 260 -6.45 -9.91 5.78
N GLY A 261 -5.42 -10.73 6.07
CA GLY A 261 -5.00 -11.08 7.43
C GLY A 261 -4.63 -9.89 8.33
N VAL A 262 -4.86 -8.64 7.90
CA VAL A 262 -4.41 -7.40 8.53
C VAL A 262 -5.41 -6.23 8.38
N LEU A 263 -6.54 -6.38 7.68
CA LEU A 263 -7.55 -5.33 7.46
C LEU A 263 -8.96 -5.93 7.33
N PRO A 264 -10.00 -5.13 7.60
CA PRO A 264 -11.26 -5.63 8.10
C PRO A 264 -12.35 -5.44 7.03
N TRP A 265 -12.61 -6.47 6.23
CA TRP A 265 -13.72 -6.45 5.28
C TRP A 265 -14.55 -7.72 5.41
N HIS A 266 -14.96 -8.00 6.65
CA HIS A 266 -15.93 -9.04 6.93
C HIS A 266 -17.32 -8.41 7.03
N LEU A 267 -17.88 -8.05 5.86
CA LEU A 267 -19.25 -7.60 5.73
C LEU A 267 -20.27 -8.63 6.26
N ALA A 268 -19.88 -9.90 6.35
CA ALA A 268 -20.67 -10.99 6.92
C ALA A 268 -20.94 -10.83 8.42
N ARG A 269 -20.18 -10.00 9.15
CA ARG A 269 -20.32 -9.89 10.61
C ARG A 269 -20.84 -8.56 11.12
N ILE A 270 -20.88 -7.51 10.27
CA ILE A 270 -21.55 -6.26 10.62
C ILE A 270 -23.07 -6.47 10.77
N SER A 271 -23.61 -7.55 10.19
CA SER A 271 -25.04 -7.90 10.27
C SER A 271 -25.40 -8.94 11.33
N GLY A 272 -24.44 -9.51 12.08
CA GLY A 272 -24.72 -10.59 13.05
C GLY A 272 -25.17 -11.92 12.45
N LEU A 273 -25.15 -12.07 11.12
CA LEU A 273 -25.55 -13.30 10.43
C LEU A 273 -24.35 -14.24 10.23
N TYR A 274 -24.25 -15.24 11.09
CA TYR A 274 -23.33 -16.38 10.92
C TYR A 274 -23.65 -17.21 9.65
N ASP A 275 -24.82 -16.99 9.04
CA ASP A 275 -25.34 -17.77 7.92
C ASP A 275 -25.35 -16.97 6.61
N GLY A 276 -24.20 -16.90 5.94
CA GLY A 276 -24.11 -16.86 4.47
C GLY A 276 -24.63 -15.63 3.70
N ALA A 277 -25.35 -14.69 4.31
CA ALA A 277 -25.93 -13.54 3.61
C ALA A 277 -25.20 -12.25 3.99
N VAL A 278 -24.06 -12.00 3.35
CA VAL A 278 -23.62 -10.60 3.22
C VAL A 278 -24.71 -9.89 2.43
N PRO A 279 -25.34 -8.81 2.93
CA PRO A 279 -26.33 -8.08 2.15
C PRO A 279 -25.63 -7.61 0.87
N ALA A 280 -26.10 -8.11 -0.27
CA ALA A 280 -25.52 -7.82 -1.58
C ALA A 280 -25.41 -6.31 -1.80
N GLU A 281 -26.33 -5.55 -1.21
CA GLU A 281 -26.40 -4.09 -1.18
C GLU A 281 -25.16 -3.42 -0.58
N ALA A 282 -24.55 -3.98 0.48
CA ALA A 282 -23.34 -3.43 1.09
C ALA A 282 -22.09 -3.68 0.23
N ILE A 283 -22.01 -4.86 -0.40
CA ILE A 283 -20.93 -5.17 -1.37
C ILE A 283 -21.09 -4.28 -2.60
N LEU A 284 -22.32 -4.13 -3.09
CA LEU A 284 -22.64 -3.40 -4.31
C LEU A 284 -22.46 -1.90 -4.11
N SER A 285 -22.83 -1.35 -2.96
CA SER A 285 -22.53 0.05 -2.61
C SER A 285 -21.02 0.30 -2.51
N ALA A 286 -20.25 -0.58 -1.87
CA ALA A 286 -18.78 -0.47 -1.86
C ALA A 286 -18.18 -0.58 -3.27
N ALA A 287 -18.73 -1.45 -4.12
CA ALA A 287 -18.34 -1.60 -5.51
C ALA A 287 -18.60 -0.32 -6.30
N VAL A 288 -19.81 0.23 -6.18
CA VAL A 288 -20.24 1.47 -6.84
C VAL A 288 -19.37 2.63 -6.38
N VAL A 289 -19.13 2.79 -5.07
CA VAL A 289 -18.24 3.83 -4.54
C VAL A 289 -16.83 3.65 -5.09
N GLY A 290 -16.28 2.42 -5.08
CA GLY A 290 -14.96 2.13 -5.63
C GLY A 290 -14.86 2.50 -7.11
N VAL A 291 -15.84 2.08 -7.92
CA VAL A 291 -15.92 2.39 -9.36
C VAL A 291 -16.04 3.88 -9.60
N LEU A 292 -16.91 4.59 -8.87
CA LEU A 292 -17.08 6.04 -8.99
C LEU A 292 -15.79 6.79 -8.62
N MET A 293 -15.09 6.36 -7.57
CA MET A 293 -13.79 6.92 -7.20
C MET A 293 -12.72 6.64 -8.28
N THR A 294 -12.73 5.44 -8.89
CA THR A 294 -11.85 5.12 -10.02
C THR A 294 -12.12 6.00 -11.22
N ILE A 295 -13.39 6.19 -11.59
CA ILE A 295 -13.80 7.02 -12.73
C ILE A 295 -13.46 8.48 -12.46
N ALA A 296 -13.84 9.03 -11.31
CA ALA A 296 -13.53 10.40 -10.92
C ALA A 296 -12.01 10.63 -10.90
N GLY A 297 -11.26 9.69 -10.34
CA GLY A 297 -9.81 9.70 -10.34
C GLY A 297 -9.21 9.73 -11.74
N LEU A 298 -9.72 8.88 -12.65
CA LEU A 298 -9.30 8.82 -14.04
C LEU A 298 -9.60 10.14 -14.78
N VAL A 299 -10.81 10.68 -14.63
CA VAL A 299 -11.22 11.97 -15.23
C VAL A 299 -10.35 13.12 -14.74
N LEU A 300 -9.99 13.12 -13.45
CA LEU A 300 -9.06 14.11 -12.89
C LEU A 300 -7.63 13.92 -13.39
N ALA A 301 -7.20 12.68 -13.64
CA ALA A 301 -5.88 12.30 -14.11
C ALA A 301 -5.65 12.51 -15.61
N LEU A 302 -6.73 12.56 -16.42
CA LEU A 302 -6.66 12.82 -17.85
C LEU A 302 -6.28 14.28 -18.16
N PRO A 303 -5.46 14.51 -19.20
CA PRO A 303 -5.14 15.86 -19.64
C PRO A 303 -6.36 16.52 -20.30
N LEU A 304 -6.75 17.71 -19.83
CA LEU A 304 -7.92 18.45 -20.34
C LEU A 304 -7.66 19.18 -21.67
N ARG A 305 -6.41 19.25 -22.15
CA ARG A 305 -6.06 19.96 -23.39
C ARG A 305 -5.11 19.13 -24.27
N PRO A 306 -5.46 18.87 -25.53
CA PRO A 306 -4.57 18.23 -26.51
C PRO A 306 -3.28 19.00 -26.85
N GLY A 307 -3.11 20.25 -26.36
CA GLY A 307 -2.04 21.16 -26.79
C GLY A 307 -0.76 21.22 -25.95
N GLU A 308 -0.66 20.53 -24.81
CA GLU A 308 0.53 20.61 -23.93
C GLU A 308 1.72 19.73 -24.39
N ARG A 309 1.68 19.24 -25.64
CA ARG A 309 2.76 18.46 -26.27
C ARG A 309 3.49 19.27 -27.35
N ARG A 310 4.23 20.33 -26.98
CA ARG A 310 5.53 20.77 -27.57
C ARG A 310 5.87 22.20 -27.14
N PRO A 311 7.11 22.41 -26.68
CA PRO A 311 7.99 23.35 -27.37
C PRO A 311 8.99 22.49 -28.15
N ARG A 312 8.79 22.44 -29.46
CA ARG A 312 9.83 22.00 -30.39
C ARG A 312 10.92 23.07 -30.25
N ARG A 313 12.06 22.77 -29.60
CA ARG A 313 13.27 23.53 -29.86
C ARG A 313 13.64 23.24 -31.32
N LEU A 314 13.13 24.08 -32.22
CA LEU A 314 13.84 24.40 -33.45
C LEU A 314 14.92 25.37 -33.01
N ALA A 315 16.10 24.85 -32.71
CA ALA A 315 17.31 25.65 -32.79
C ALA A 315 17.76 25.56 -34.24
N ALA A 316 17.71 26.72 -34.90
CA ALA A 316 18.48 27.02 -36.10
C ALA A 316 19.98 26.90 -35.81
#